data_AF-A0AAN0NB74-F1
#
_entry.id   AF-A0AAN0NB74-F1
#
_cell.length_a   1.000
_cell.length_b   1.000
_cell.length_c   1.000
_cell.angle_alpha   90.00
_cell.angle_beta   90.00
_cell.angle_gamma   90.00
#
_symmetry.space_group_name_H-M   'P 1'
#
loop_
_entity.id
_entity.type
_entity.pdbx_description
1 polymer ?
#
loop_
_entity_poly.entity_id
_entity_poly.type
_entity_poly.pdbx_seq_one_letter_code
_entity_poly.pdbx_strand_id
1 'polypeptide(L)'
;MAIAKQSYLEDILAGFDLLMIDPTKDPFEVGKVIPLEAVIDMTVELIEYCESERVQRGLPKLHMRLVPKKQMVASQAQSAMKNSSKH
;
A
#
# COMPACT_ATOMS: atom_id res chain seq x y z
N MET A 1 -2.08 -6.46 8.78
CA MET A 1 -2.86 -5.23 8.49
C MET A 1 -3.20 -4.39 9.72
N ALA A 2 -3.45 -4.96 10.91
CA ALA A 2 -3.84 -4.19 12.10
C ALA A 2 -2.91 -3.00 12.44
N ILE A 3 -1.59 -3.19 12.44
CA ILE A 3 -0.61 -2.13 12.76
C ILE A 3 -0.68 -0.99 11.73
N ALA A 4 -0.79 -1.30 10.44
CA ALA A 4 -0.90 -0.29 9.39
C ALA A 4 -2.16 0.55 9.54
N LYS A 5 -3.31 -0.09 9.80
CA LYS A 5 -4.59 0.58 10.06
C LYS A 5 -4.50 1.54 11.25
N GLN A 6 -3.93 1.08 12.37
CA GLN A 6 -3.74 1.92 13.55
C GLN A 6 -2.86 3.15 13.24
N SER A 7 -1.76 2.97 12.51
CA SER A 7 -0.89 4.08 12.10
C SER A 7 -1.64 5.12 11.26
N TYR A 8 -2.42 4.69 10.26
CA TYR A 8 -3.20 5.63 9.44
C TYR A 8 -4.31 6.32 10.23
N LEU A 9 -4.94 5.64 11.20
CA LEU A 9 -5.92 6.27 12.07
C LEU A 9 -5.28 7.39 12.91
N GLU A 10 -4.09 7.13 13.46
CA GLU A 10 -3.34 8.14 14.22
C GLU A 10 -2.98 9.36 13.35
N ASP A 11 -2.56 9.14 12.10
CA ASP A 11 -2.30 10.23 11.16
C ASP A 11 -3.58 11.05 10.86
N ILE A 12 -4.70 10.37 10.64
CA ILE A 12 -6.00 11.05 10.41
C ILE A 12 -6.40 11.88 11.65
N LEU A 13 -6.23 11.33 12.85
CA LEU A 13 -6.54 12.02 14.11
C LEU A 13 -5.59 13.18 14.40
N ALA A 14 -4.34 13.09 13.95
CA ALA A 14 -3.37 14.19 14.02
C ALA A 14 -3.69 15.33 13.05
N GLY A 15 -4.67 15.15 12.15
CA GLY A 15 -5.15 16.18 11.23
C GLY A 15 -4.38 16.24 9.91
N PHE A 16 -3.69 15.17 9.53
CA PHE A 16 -3.10 15.06 8.19
C PHE A 16 -4.20 14.99 7.13
N ASP A 17 -4.08 15.81 6.10
CA ASP A 17 -5.00 15.91 4.97
C ASP A 17 -4.53 15.13 3.74
N LEU A 18 -3.29 14.62 3.75
CA LEU A 18 -2.69 13.81 2.70
C LEU A 18 -2.01 12.57 3.29
N LEU A 19 -2.50 11.38 2.93
CA LEU A 19 -1.91 10.10 3.32
C LEU A 19 -1.16 9.44 2.16
N MET A 20 0.00 8.87 2.48
CA MET A 20 0.84 8.12 1.54
C MET A 20 0.64 6.62 1.78
N ILE A 21 0.05 5.93 0.81
CA ILE A 21 -0.23 4.50 0.89
C ILE A 21 0.80 3.74 0.06
N ASP A 22 1.64 2.94 0.72
CA ASP A 22 2.71 2.13 0.11
C ASP A 22 2.84 0.77 0.82
N PRO A 23 1.99 -0.22 0.49
CA PRO A 23 2.11 -1.56 1.03
C PRO A 23 3.05 -2.44 0.18
N THR A 24 4.06 -1.86 -0.50
CA THR A 24 4.95 -2.61 -1.43
C THR A 24 6.17 -3.25 -0.75
N LYS A 25 6.38 -2.96 0.53
CA LYS A 25 7.54 -3.41 1.32
C LYS A 25 7.11 -4.43 2.35
N ASP A 26 7.80 -5.57 2.36
CA ASP A 26 7.70 -6.56 3.43
C ASP A 26 8.46 -6.04 4.67
N PRO A 27 7.79 -5.86 5.83
CA PRO A 27 8.46 -5.38 7.04
C PRO A 27 9.30 -6.44 7.74
N PHE A 28 9.16 -7.72 7.36
CA PHE A 28 9.86 -8.86 7.97
C PHE A 28 11.07 -9.29 7.14
N GLU A 29 11.03 -9.11 5.82
CA GLU A 29 12.10 -9.50 4.90
C GLU A 29 12.61 -8.30 4.09
N VAL A 30 13.78 -7.78 4.47
CA VAL A 30 14.41 -6.65 3.79
C VAL A 30 14.72 -7.02 2.34
N GLY A 31 14.13 -6.29 1.40
CA GLY A 31 14.35 -6.45 -0.04
C GLY A 31 13.32 -7.34 -0.74
N LYS A 32 12.45 -8.03 0.00
CA LYS A 32 11.31 -8.75 -0.57
C LYS A 32 10.22 -7.77 -0.98
N VAL A 33 9.78 -7.93 -2.22
CA VAL A 33 8.66 -7.17 -2.79
C VAL A 33 7.41 -8.02 -2.66
N ILE A 34 6.33 -7.40 -2.19
CA ILE A 34 5.04 -8.07 -2.09
C ILE A 34 4.43 -8.20 -3.50
N PRO A 35 3.79 -9.34 -3.84
CA PRO A 35 3.11 -9.51 -5.13
C PRO A 35 2.11 -8.38 -5.43
N LEU A 36 1.97 -8.02 -6.71
CA LEU A 36 1.15 -6.88 -7.13
C LEU A 36 -0.31 -7.03 -6.72
N GLU A 37 -0.86 -8.23 -6.84
CA GLU A 37 -2.24 -8.54 -6.49
C GLU A 37 -2.48 -8.29 -5.00
N ALA A 38 -1.57 -8.77 -4.15
CA ALA A 38 -1.64 -8.51 -2.71
C ALA A 38 -1.46 -7.01 -2.39
N VAL A 39 -0.60 -6.29 -3.12
CA VAL A 39 -0.46 -4.82 -2.97
C VAL A 39 -1.77 -4.10 -3.30
N ILE A 40 -2.48 -4.52 -4.36
CA ILE A 40 -3.77 -3.94 -4.74
C ILE A 40 -4.80 -4.19 -3.64
N ASP A 41 -4.93 -5.45 -3.17
CA ASP A 41 -5.91 -5.82 -2.14
C ASP A 41 -5.67 -5.05 -0.83
N MET A 42 -4.41 -4.99 -0.37
CA MET A 42 -4.06 -4.21 0.82
C MET A 42 -4.32 -2.71 0.63
N THR A 43 -4.09 -2.18 -0.58
CA THR A 43 -4.34 -0.78 -0.87
C THR A 43 -5.84 -0.47 -0.76
N VAL A 44 -6.70 -1.31 -1.33
CA VAL A 44 -8.15 -1.16 -1.21
C VAL A 44 -8.58 -1.23 0.26
N GLU A 45 -8.11 -2.25 1.00
CA GLU A 45 -8.45 -2.43 2.41
C GLU A 45 -8.05 -1.21 3.27
N LEU A 46 -6.88 -0.61 3.02
CA LEU A 46 -6.40 0.56 3.75
C LEU A 46 -7.21 1.81 3.42
N ILE A 47 -7.54 2.03 2.14
CA ILE A 47 -8.36 3.17 1.71
C ILE A 47 -9.76 3.07 2.34
N GLU A 48 -10.41 1.90 2.24
CA GLU A 48 -11.73 1.67 2.81
C GLU A 48 -11.74 1.90 4.32
N TYR A 49 -10.73 1.40 5.02
CA TYR A 49 -10.59 1.61 6.45
C TYR A 49 -10.49 3.11 6.80
N CYS A 50 -9.57 3.83 6.15
CA CYS A 50 -9.35 5.25 6.40
C CYS A 50 -10.60 6.10 6.12
N GLU A 51 -11.29 5.84 5.01
CA GLU A 51 -12.53 6.54 4.68
C GLU A 51 -13.66 6.20 5.67
N SER A 52 -13.76 4.95 6.12
CA SER A 52 -14.75 4.55 7.12
C SER A 52 -14.54 5.28 8.46
N GLU A 53 -13.30 5.34 8.95
CA GLU A 53 -12.96 6.06 10.19
C GLU A 53 -13.19 7.57 10.05
N ARG A 54 -12.81 8.15 8.90
CA ARG A 54 -13.05 9.56 8.58
C ARG A 54 -14.53 9.91 8.66
N VAL A 55 -15.40 9.10 8.04
CA VAL A 55 -16.85 9.30 8.04
C VAL A 55 -17.43 9.11 9.44
N GLN A 56 -17.07 8.04 10.14
CA GLN A 56 -17.56 7.76 11.49
C GLN A 56 -17.24 8.88 12.49
N ARG A 57 -16.14 9.62 12.25
CA ARG A 57 -15.65 10.69 13.13
C ARG A 57 -16.03 12.10 12.66
N GLY A 58 -16.70 12.22 11.51
CA GLY A 58 -17.08 13.52 10.93
C GLY A 58 -15.88 14.37 10.50
N LEU A 59 -14.78 13.73 10.09
CA LEU A 59 -13.55 14.43 9.72
C LEU A 59 -13.61 14.95 8.26
N PRO A 60 -12.88 16.05 7.95
CA PRO A 60 -12.77 16.59 6.59
C PRO A 60 -12.24 15.54 5.60
N LYS A 61 -12.47 15.78 4.30
CA LYS A 61 -11.98 14.89 3.24
C LYS A 61 -10.46 14.73 3.29
N LEU A 62 -10.01 13.51 3.05
CA LEU A 62 -8.59 13.15 2.94
C LEU A 62 -8.19 13.07 1.47
N HIS A 63 -6.95 13.44 1.17
CA HIS A 63 -6.28 13.12 -0.07
C HIS A 63 -5.42 11.88 0.14
N MET A 64 -5.42 10.96 -0.81
CA MET A 64 -4.60 9.75 -0.73
C MET A 64 -3.75 9.63 -1.97
N ARG A 65 -2.45 9.35 -1.78
CA ARG A 65 -1.51 9.12 -2.87
C ARG A 65 -0.91 7.72 -2.74
N LEU A 66 -1.02 6.95 -3.80
CA LEU A 66 -0.36 5.66 -3.94
C LEU A 66 1.08 5.88 -4.38
N VAL A 67 2.03 5.24 -3.69
CA VAL A 67 3.45 5.33 -4.02
C VAL A 67 3.99 3.94 -4.34
N PRO A 68 3.76 3.41 -5.56
CA PRO A 68 4.38 2.16 -5.95
C PRO A 68 5.89 2.36 -6.09
N LYS A 69 6.70 1.63 -5.32
CA LYS A 69 8.16 1.65 -5.48
C LYS A 69 8.53 1.03 -6.84
N LYS A 70 9.45 1.70 -7.57
CA LYS A 70 10.03 1.28 -8.87
C LYS A 70 10.49 -0.20 -8.93
N GLN A 71 10.73 -0.81 -7.78
CA GLN A 71 11.19 -2.19 -7.65
C GLN A 71 10.14 -3.25 -8.04
N MET A 72 8.84 -2.93 -7.97
CA MET A 72 7.78 -3.85 -8.43
C MET A 72 7.88 -4.15 -9.93
N VAL A 73 8.17 -3.12 -10.74
CA VAL A 73 8.26 -3.21 -12.21
C VAL A 73 9.45 -4.06 -12.66
N ALA A 74 10.55 -4.04 -11.91
CA ALA A 74 11.77 -4.78 -12.22
C ALA A 74 11.63 -6.29 -11.95
N SER A 75 10.88 -6.68 -10.92
CA SER A 75 10.69 -8.09 -10.55
C SER A 75 9.92 -8.90 -11.62
N GLN A 76 8.93 -8.28 -12.27
CA GLN A 76 8.15 -8.91 -13.33
C GLN A 76 8.96 -9.07 -14.63
N ALA A 77 9.79 -8.07 -14.97
CA ALA A 77 10.68 -8.14 -16.13
C ALA A 77 11.67 -9.31 -16.03
N GLN A 78 12.20 -9.58 -14.84
CA GLN A 78 13.14 -10.68 -14.62
C GLN A 78 12.48 -12.07 -14.67
N SER A 79 11.24 -12.22 -14.17
CA SER A 79 10.49 -13.47 -14.30
C SER A 79 10.04 -13.77 -15.73
N ALA A 80 9.63 -12.74 -16.48
CA ALA A 80 9.26 -12.89 -17.89
C ALA A 80 10.46 -13.29 -18.76
N MET A 81 11.64 -12.68 -18.53
CA MET A 81 12.87 -13.01 -19.26
C MET A 81 13.40 -14.42 -18.96
N LYS A 82 13.24 -14.93 -17.72
CA LYS A 82 13.65 -16.29 -17.36
C LYS A 82 12.77 -17.38 -17.99
N ASN A 83 11.51 -17.09 -18.30
CA ASN A 83 10.60 -18.03 -18.94
C ASN A 83 10.75 -18.08 -20.46
N SER A 84 11.19 -17.00 -21.11
CA SER A 84 11.46 -16.98 -22.56
C SER A 84 12.81 -17.59 -22.96
N SER A 85 13.71 -17.87 -22.01
CA SER A 85 15.03 -18.49 -22.28
C SER A 85 15.03 -20.02 -22.15
N LYS A 86 13.86 -20.66 -21.97
CA LYS A 86 13.70 -22.12 -21.83
C LYS A 86 13.15 -22.83 -23.07
N HIS A 87 13.07 -22.16 -24.22
CA HIS A 87 12.70 -22.74 -25.51
C HIS A 87 13.73 -22.41 -26.57
#